data_AF-A0A1Y5IKM0-F1
#
_entry.id   AF-A0A1Y5IKM0-F1
#
_cell.length_a   1.000
_cell.length_b   1.000
_cell.length_c   1.000
_cell.angle_alpha   90.00
_cell.angle_beta   90.00
_cell.angle_gamma   90.00
#
_symmetry.space_group_name_H-M   'P 1'
#
loop_
_entity.id
_entity.type
_entity.pdbx_description
1 polymer ?
#
loop_
_entity_poly.entity_id
_entity_poly.type
_entity_poly.pdbx_seq_one_letter_code
_entity_poly.pdbx_strand_id
1 'polypeptide(L)'
;MIPTVTHSTPSKSRRRGPSFWSALTADGRAGANSRSDEYENAKTRPRRYGALAARGRTDYTIATLLMLVLYLTHALLARERGGDSYQGGRPTVGVTRARRIGPTDRDEDMALARTVRSKNYSATNVPKSFYGRAALLKDEAGFPSTPPLVLSSKKPKAYLMRNFLSPQECDHLMMLAKRELAPSTVVGDGGSSVASEIRTSAGMFLRKSQDDTVREIEERIARLSGVPVDNGEGMQILRYDKGQKYDPHFDYFHDKVNPAPKRGGQRVATVLIYLVDTEEGGETTFPNGRLPENFEEDEPDNPFAAHIKHTDCAKNGIPVKSVRGDAILFFSMTKDGELDHGSLHGACPVIAGQKWTAVKWLRVAKFDGGFKDELPMIPLTRRTEREPCVDEWDDCTSWARDGWCERNPEFMKFAGARDSHTPACPKSCGLCTST
;
A
#
# COMPACT_ATOMS: atom_id res chain seq x y z
N MET A 1 -42.99 -31.84 65.59
CA MET A 1 -43.18 -30.47 66.12
C MET A 1 -43.47 -29.55 64.93
N ILE A 2 -44.71 -29.07 64.87
CA ILE A 2 -45.27 -27.90 64.15
C ILE A 2 -44.83 -26.63 64.95
N PRO A 3 -44.74 -25.36 64.43
CA PRO A 3 -45.65 -24.64 63.48
C PRO A 3 -44.95 -23.87 62.32
N THR A 4 -45.49 -23.73 61.09
CA THR A 4 -46.66 -23.00 60.50
C THR A 4 -46.52 -21.47 60.33
N VAL A 5 -46.44 -20.92 59.09
CA VAL A 5 -47.51 -20.31 58.21
C VAL A 5 -47.58 -18.76 58.42
N THR A 6 -47.51 -17.86 57.42
CA THR A 6 -48.52 -17.49 56.39
C THR A 6 -48.01 -16.57 55.25
N HIS A 7 -48.72 -16.68 54.11
CA HIS A 7 -48.78 -15.84 52.91
C HIS A 7 -49.35 -14.42 53.09
N SER A 8 -49.14 -13.53 52.10
CA SER A 8 -50.25 -12.92 51.34
C SER A 8 -49.84 -12.19 50.05
N THR A 9 -50.63 -12.42 49.00
CA THR A 9 -50.81 -11.62 47.76
C THR A 9 -52.23 -11.04 47.75
N PRO A 10 -52.50 -9.97 46.99
CA PRO A 10 -53.51 -10.04 45.89
C PRO A 10 -53.07 -9.22 44.64
N SER A 11 -53.22 -9.63 43.36
CA SER A 11 -54.38 -9.97 42.50
C SER A 11 -55.09 -8.79 41.79
N LYS A 12 -54.82 -8.66 40.46
CA LYS A 12 -55.71 -8.31 39.30
C LYS A 12 -56.44 -6.93 39.32
N SER A 13 -56.66 -6.17 38.23
CA SER A 13 -57.04 -6.53 36.85
C SER A 13 -57.06 -5.34 35.84
N ARG A 14 -56.90 -5.64 34.53
CA ARG A 14 -57.59 -5.10 33.31
C ARG A 14 -57.55 -3.59 32.93
N ARG A 15 -56.99 -3.31 31.73
CA ARG A 15 -57.66 -3.11 30.39
C ARG A 15 -57.25 -1.85 29.60
N ARG A 16 -57.10 -2.08 28.28
CA ARG A 16 -57.27 -1.19 27.07
C ARG A 16 -56.09 -0.30 26.63
N GLY A 17 -55.59 -0.57 25.41
CA GLY A 17 -54.96 0.43 24.51
C GLY A 17 -56.02 1.26 23.76
N PRO A 18 -55.76 1.87 22.57
CA PRO A 18 -54.50 2.02 21.81
C PRO A 18 -54.20 3.46 21.30
N SER A 19 -53.00 3.62 20.71
CA SER A 19 -52.65 4.36 19.46
C SER A 19 -52.91 5.86 19.21
N PHE A 20 -51.90 6.46 18.56
CA PHE A 20 -51.95 7.31 17.35
C PHE A 20 -52.15 8.85 17.44
N TRP A 21 -51.43 9.53 16.53
CA TRP A 21 -51.48 10.93 16.06
C TRP A 21 -50.32 11.84 16.52
N SER A 22 -49.28 12.06 15.69
CA SER A 22 -49.18 12.86 14.45
C SER A 22 -48.95 14.36 14.71
N ALA A 23 -47.81 14.80 14.18
CA ALA A 23 -47.45 16.12 13.67
C ALA A 23 -48.58 17.12 13.36
N LEU A 24 -48.29 18.41 13.51
CA LEU A 24 -48.17 19.39 12.41
C LEU A 24 -47.96 20.83 12.95
N THR A 25 -47.02 21.56 12.32
CA THR A 25 -47.08 22.98 11.89
C THR A 25 -47.31 24.09 12.93
N ALA A 26 -46.87 25.34 12.77
CA ALA A 26 -45.97 26.05 11.86
C ALA A 26 -45.85 27.48 12.41
N ASP A 27 -44.78 28.16 11.99
CA ASP A 27 -44.67 29.61 11.70
C ASP A 27 -44.98 30.68 12.78
N GLY A 28 -44.10 31.69 12.82
CA GLY A 28 -44.35 32.91 13.61
C GLY A 28 -43.12 33.75 13.89
N ARG A 29 -42.83 34.72 13.00
CA ARG A 29 -41.75 35.71 13.06
C ARG A 29 -41.84 36.73 14.21
N ALA A 30 -40.70 37.42 14.37
CA ALA A 30 -40.46 38.80 14.84
C ALA A 30 -40.08 38.93 16.33
N GLY A 31 -39.05 39.69 16.71
CA GLY A 31 -38.13 40.53 15.95
C GLY A 31 -37.22 41.34 16.87
N ALA A 32 -36.13 41.82 16.27
CA ALA A 32 -35.41 43.08 16.52
C ALA A 32 -34.47 43.27 17.74
N ASN A 33 -33.24 43.69 17.33
CA ASN A 33 -32.27 44.62 17.94
C ASN A 33 -31.64 44.26 19.30
N SER A 34 -30.34 44.43 19.55
CA SER A 34 -29.34 45.41 19.06
C SER A 34 -27.93 44.78 19.04
N ARG A 35 -27.06 45.02 18.03
CA ARG A 35 -26.01 46.09 17.98
C ARG A 35 -25.31 46.30 19.34
N SER A 36 -23.99 46.35 19.48
CA SER A 36 -22.82 46.51 18.60
C SER A 36 -21.60 46.04 19.43
N ASP A 37 -20.45 45.62 18.89
CA ASP A 37 -19.42 46.52 18.41
C ASP A 37 -18.44 45.83 17.45
N GLU A 38 -18.13 46.60 16.42
CA GLU A 38 -17.13 46.39 15.39
C GLU A 38 -15.71 46.56 15.93
N TYR A 39 -14.78 45.82 15.33
CA TYR A 39 -13.53 46.42 14.85
C TYR A 39 -13.29 45.93 13.42
N GLU A 40 -13.52 46.82 12.45
CA GLU A 40 -12.91 46.81 11.12
C GLU A 40 -11.37 46.85 11.27
N ASN A 41 -10.54 46.33 10.36
CA ASN A 41 -10.29 46.77 8.98
C ASN A 41 -9.22 45.79 8.42
N ALA A 42 -9.08 45.46 7.13
CA ALA A 42 -9.30 46.28 5.94
C ALA A 42 -9.03 45.45 4.65
N LYS A 43 -9.63 45.93 3.54
CA LYS A 43 -9.22 45.82 2.11
C LYS A 43 -9.48 44.47 1.41
N THR A 44 -10.09 44.36 0.22
CA THR A 44 -10.54 45.29 -0.83
C THR A 44 -11.38 44.48 -1.85
N ARG A 45 -12.52 45.02 -2.29
CA ARG A 45 -13.36 44.61 -3.46
C ARG A 45 -12.98 45.48 -4.70
N PRO A 46 -13.62 45.44 -5.92
CA PRO A 46 -14.75 44.61 -6.43
C PRO A 46 -14.70 44.12 -7.91
N ARG A 47 -15.66 43.21 -8.21
CA ARG A 47 -16.61 43.08 -9.36
C ARG A 47 -16.21 42.95 -10.85
N ARG A 48 -16.81 41.88 -11.41
CA ARG A 48 -17.36 41.60 -12.76
C ARG A 48 -17.74 42.79 -13.67
N TYR A 49 -17.48 42.58 -14.97
CA TYR A 49 -18.29 42.95 -16.16
C TYR A 49 -18.48 41.64 -16.97
N GLY A 50 -19.53 41.35 -17.74
CA GLY A 50 -20.44 42.18 -18.54
C GLY A 50 -20.40 41.63 -19.99
N ALA A 51 -21.52 41.16 -20.52
CA ALA A 51 -21.65 40.45 -21.80
C ALA A 51 -21.46 41.36 -23.03
N LEU A 52 -21.10 40.76 -24.18
CA LEU A 52 -21.33 41.31 -25.52
C LEU A 52 -21.57 40.16 -26.53
N ALA A 53 -22.68 40.24 -27.25
CA ALA A 53 -23.02 39.42 -28.40
C ALA A 53 -22.78 40.24 -29.69
N ALA A 54 -22.28 39.59 -30.75
CA ALA A 54 -22.89 39.53 -32.10
C ALA A 54 -21.88 39.34 -33.26
N ARG A 55 -22.33 38.54 -34.25
CA ARG A 55 -21.97 38.45 -35.69
C ARG A 55 -20.89 37.46 -36.14
N GLY A 56 -21.32 36.55 -37.03
CA GLY A 56 -20.48 35.81 -37.97
C GLY A 56 -21.11 34.49 -38.41
N ARG A 57 -22.04 34.51 -39.40
CA ARG A 57 -22.35 33.29 -40.18
C ARG A 57 -21.12 33.01 -41.05
N THR A 58 -20.59 31.80 -40.98
CA THR A 58 -19.55 31.30 -41.89
C THR A 58 -19.99 29.94 -42.41
N ASP A 59 -19.89 29.79 -43.73
CA ASP A 59 -20.44 28.70 -44.52
C ASP A 59 -19.79 27.34 -44.23
N TYR A 60 -20.56 26.39 -43.70
CA TYR A 60 -20.14 25.03 -43.37
C TYR A 60 -20.00 24.08 -44.59
N THR A 61 -20.19 24.57 -45.81
CA THR A 61 -20.24 23.74 -47.03
C THR A 61 -18.89 23.58 -47.72
N ILE A 62 -17.95 24.53 -47.57
CA ILE A 62 -16.65 24.47 -48.26
C ILE A 62 -15.64 23.61 -47.49
N ALA A 63 -15.65 23.68 -46.15
CA ALA A 63 -14.73 22.92 -45.31
C ALA A 63 -15.01 21.40 -45.33
N THR A 64 -16.28 21.00 -45.44
CA THR A 64 -16.68 19.59 -45.56
C THR A 64 -16.33 18.99 -46.93
N LEU A 65 -16.43 19.78 -48.01
CA LEU A 65 -16.00 19.37 -49.36
C LEU A 65 -14.48 19.18 -49.46
N LEU A 66 -13.69 20.04 -48.83
CA LEU A 66 -12.22 19.91 -48.80
C LEU A 66 -11.75 18.66 -48.04
N MET A 67 -12.42 18.30 -46.94
CA MET A 67 -12.08 17.09 -46.17
C MET A 67 -12.42 15.80 -46.93
N LEU A 68 -13.51 15.79 -47.71
CA LEU A 68 -13.90 14.64 -48.54
C LEU A 68 -12.95 14.41 -49.72
N VAL A 69 -12.44 15.48 -50.35
CA VAL A 69 -11.45 15.38 -51.44
C VAL A 69 -10.09 14.89 -50.92
N LEU A 70 -9.67 15.33 -49.73
CA LEU A 70 -8.44 14.84 -49.09
C LEU A 70 -8.54 13.37 -48.67
N TYR A 71 -9.71 12.93 -48.22
CA TYR A 71 -9.93 11.53 -47.82
C TYR A 71 -9.96 10.59 -49.04
N LEU A 72 -10.59 11.01 -50.14
CA LEU A 72 -10.66 10.22 -51.37
C LEU A 72 -9.31 10.15 -52.11
N THR A 73 -8.49 11.19 -52.05
CA THR A 73 -7.13 11.17 -52.64
C THR A 73 -6.16 10.29 -51.86
N HIS A 74 -6.27 10.22 -50.53
CA HIS A 74 -5.50 9.25 -49.72
C HIS A 74 -5.94 7.80 -49.97
N ALA A 75 -7.24 7.55 -50.10
CA ALA A 75 -7.76 6.22 -50.37
C ALA A 75 -7.36 5.68 -51.76
N LEU A 76 -7.21 6.55 -52.76
CA LEU A 76 -6.75 6.17 -54.10
C LEU A 76 -5.23 5.94 -54.15
N LEU A 77 -4.44 6.72 -53.42
CA LEU A 77 -2.98 6.53 -53.33
C LEU A 77 -2.57 5.29 -52.52
N ALA A 78 -3.43 4.83 -51.59
CA ALA A 78 -3.22 3.57 -50.87
C ALA A 78 -3.53 2.33 -51.71
N ARG A 79 -4.21 2.47 -52.86
CA ARG A 79 -4.65 1.36 -53.72
C ARG A 79 -3.67 0.99 -54.84
N GLU A 80 -2.66 1.82 -55.11
CA GLU A 80 -1.69 1.60 -56.21
C GLU A 80 -0.31 1.06 -55.79
N ARG A 81 -0.12 0.64 -54.53
CA ARG A 81 1.11 -0.06 -54.10
C ARG A 81 0.82 -1.46 -53.59
N GLY A 82 0.40 -2.31 -54.51
CA GLY A 82 0.37 -3.77 -54.33
C GLY A 82 0.85 -4.45 -55.61
N GLY A 83 2.04 -5.03 -55.57
CA GLY A 83 2.58 -5.88 -56.64
C GLY A 83 4.05 -6.23 -56.39
N ASP A 84 4.33 -7.37 -55.75
CA ASP A 84 4.98 -8.48 -56.45
C ASP A 84 5.25 -9.73 -55.59
N SER A 85 4.95 -10.88 -56.21
CA SER A 85 5.43 -12.25 -55.97
C SER A 85 5.11 -12.96 -54.64
N TYR A 86 4.06 -13.78 -54.70
CA TYR A 86 3.76 -14.86 -53.77
C TYR A 86 4.57 -16.11 -54.19
N GLN A 87 5.56 -16.53 -53.40
CA GLN A 87 6.02 -17.92 -53.39
C GLN A 87 5.76 -18.52 -52.01
N GLY A 88 5.07 -19.66 -52.03
CA GLY A 88 4.54 -20.33 -50.85
C GLY A 88 5.64 -20.84 -49.91
N GLY A 89 5.55 -20.39 -48.67
CA GLY A 89 6.05 -21.10 -47.50
C GLY A 89 5.01 -20.93 -46.40
N ARG A 90 4.44 -22.02 -45.89
CA ARG A 90 3.60 -21.97 -44.69
C ARG A 90 4.41 -21.30 -43.59
N PRO A 91 3.97 -20.19 -42.98
CA PRO A 91 4.58 -19.76 -41.74
C PRO A 91 4.18 -20.79 -40.70
N THR A 92 5.14 -21.63 -40.31
CA THR A 92 5.09 -22.32 -39.03
C THR A 92 4.71 -21.27 -38.00
N VAL A 93 3.62 -21.51 -37.27
CA VAL A 93 3.23 -20.72 -36.10
C VAL A 93 4.37 -20.84 -35.12
N GLY A 94 5.33 -19.91 -35.23
CA GLY A 94 6.33 -19.69 -34.23
C GLY A 94 5.58 -19.19 -33.02
N VAL A 95 5.59 -19.98 -31.96
CA VAL A 95 5.14 -19.57 -30.63
C VAL A 95 5.98 -18.34 -30.25
N THR A 96 5.50 -17.14 -30.58
CA THR A 96 6.00 -15.89 -30.03
C THR A 96 5.59 -15.89 -28.57
N ARG A 97 6.45 -16.51 -27.73
CA ARG A 97 6.44 -16.25 -26.29
C ARG A 97 6.54 -14.74 -26.12
N ALA A 98 5.56 -14.13 -25.47
CA ALA A 98 5.57 -12.73 -25.08
C ALA A 98 6.96 -12.36 -24.53
N ARG A 99 7.60 -11.35 -25.12
CA ARG A 99 8.85 -10.83 -24.59
C ARG A 99 8.49 -10.03 -23.36
N ARG A 100 9.07 -10.40 -22.21
CA ARG A 100 9.25 -9.49 -21.08
C ARG A 100 10.19 -8.36 -21.55
N ILE A 101 9.65 -7.33 -22.18
CA ILE A 101 10.47 -6.24 -22.74
C ILE A 101 10.86 -5.33 -21.57
N GLY A 102 11.97 -5.67 -20.92
CA GLY A 102 12.67 -4.74 -20.04
C GLY A 102 13.33 -3.58 -20.80
N PRO A 103 13.78 -2.52 -20.10
CA PRO A 103 14.68 -1.52 -20.67
C PRO A 103 15.85 -2.18 -21.41
N THR A 104 16.30 -1.59 -22.52
CA THR A 104 17.37 -2.20 -23.31
C THR A 104 18.66 -2.33 -22.50
N ASP A 105 19.42 -3.40 -22.71
CA ASP A 105 20.69 -3.64 -21.99
C ASP A 105 21.78 -2.59 -22.26
N ARG A 106 21.53 -1.62 -23.16
CA ARG A 106 22.42 -0.50 -23.44
C ARG A 106 22.25 0.65 -22.44
N ASP A 107 21.10 0.75 -21.79
CA ASP A 107 20.80 1.84 -20.87
C ASP A 107 21.46 1.61 -19.51
N GLU A 108 22.38 2.50 -19.10
CA GLU A 108 22.88 2.52 -17.73
C GLU A 108 21.76 3.01 -16.80
N ASP A 109 21.35 2.11 -15.91
CA ASP A 109 20.25 2.31 -14.99
C ASP A 109 20.73 2.24 -13.54
N MET A 110 20.01 2.91 -12.64
CA MET A 110 20.27 3.06 -11.19
C MET A 110 21.44 2.21 -10.69
N ALA A 111 22.58 2.86 -10.39
CA ALA A 111 23.88 2.25 -10.15
C ALA A 111 23.98 1.35 -8.90
N LEU A 112 22.86 1.01 -8.25
CA LEU A 112 22.83 0.17 -7.06
C LEU A 112 23.22 -1.28 -7.38
N ALA A 113 22.84 -1.84 -8.54
CA ALA A 113 23.13 -3.25 -8.88
C ALA A 113 24.59 -3.53 -9.33
N ARG A 114 25.59 -3.09 -8.56
CA ARG A 114 26.97 -3.60 -8.69
C ARG A 114 27.14 -5.01 -8.09
N THR A 115 26.08 -5.56 -7.49
CA THR A 115 26.12 -6.80 -6.68
C THR A 115 25.90 -8.10 -7.45
N VAL A 116 25.66 -8.08 -8.76
CA VAL A 116 25.79 -9.32 -9.57
C VAL A 116 27.27 -9.63 -9.75
N ARG A 117 27.95 -9.99 -8.65
CA ARG A 117 29.20 -10.77 -8.66
C ARG A 117 28.81 -12.23 -8.68
N SER A 118 28.08 -12.64 -9.72
CA SER A 118 27.82 -14.06 -9.92
C SER A 118 29.13 -14.72 -10.34
N LYS A 119 29.48 -15.84 -9.70
CA LYS A 119 30.68 -16.64 -10.03
C LYS A 119 30.68 -17.09 -11.50
N ASN A 120 29.52 -17.05 -12.16
CA ASN A 120 29.30 -17.56 -13.51
C ASN A 120 29.33 -16.48 -14.61
N TYR A 121 29.41 -15.19 -14.26
CA TYR A 121 29.38 -14.10 -15.25
C TYR A 121 30.65 -13.24 -15.18
N SER A 122 31.38 -13.16 -16.30
CA SER A 122 32.50 -12.23 -16.46
C SER A 122 32.01 -10.78 -16.32
N ALA A 123 32.83 -9.91 -15.70
CA ALA A 123 32.54 -8.48 -15.52
C ALA A 123 32.22 -7.74 -16.84
N THR A 124 32.63 -8.29 -17.99
CA THR A 124 32.36 -7.74 -19.33
C THR A 124 30.99 -8.13 -19.91
N ASN A 125 30.33 -9.17 -19.37
CA ASN A 125 29.10 -9.75 -19.92
C ASN A 125 27.87 -9.48 -19.04
N VAL A 126 27.99 -8.66 -17.99
CA VAL A 126 26.87 -8.30 -17.13
C VAL A 126 26.03 -7.20 -17.80
N PRO A 127 24.71 -7.38 -17.96
CA PRO A 127 23.83 -6.34 -18.50
C PRO A 127 23.95 -5.02 -17.72
N LYS A 128 23.85 -3.88 -18.43
CA LYS A 128 23.90 -2.56 -17.79
C LYS A 128 22.58 -2.16 -17.14
N SER A 129 21.47 -2.62 -17.72
CA SER A 129 20.12 -2.33 -17.22
C SER A 129 19.89 -2.99 -15.85
N PHE A 130 19.05 -2.40 -14.99
CA PHE A 130 18.63 -3.08 -13.76
C PHE A 130 17.89 -4.37 -14.08
N TYR A 131 16.95 -4.29 -15.02
CA TYR A 131 16.14 -5.42 -15.46
C TYR A 131 16.99 -6.61 -15.92
N GLY A 132 17.96 -6.37 -16.81
CA GLY A 132 18.86 -7.41 -17.32
C GLY A 132 19.65 -8.07 -16.20
N ARG A 133 20.15 -7.29 -15.24
CA ARG A 133 20.82 -7.82 -14.03
C ARG A 133 19.89 -8.66 -13.16
N ALA A 134 18.67 -8.18 -12.91
CA ALA A 134 17.69 -8.91 -12.12
C ALA A 134 17.22 -10.20 -12.80
N ALA A 135 17.16 -10.23 -14.14
CA ALA A 135 16.82 -11.41 -14.92
C ALA A 135 17.87 -12.52 -14.81
N LEU A 136 19.13 -12.20 -14.48
CA LEU A 136 20.18 -13.20 -14.22
C LEU A 136 20.03 -13.88 -12.85
N LEU A 137 19.26 -13.29 -11.93
CA LEU A 137 19.10 -13.85 -10.58
C LEU A 137 18.31 -15.17 -10.58
N LYS A 138 17.61 -15.50 -11.67
CA LYS A 138 16.92 -16.80 -11.84
C LYS A 138 17.85 -18.02 -11.66
N ASP A 139 19.15 -17.82 -11.85
CA ASP A 139 20.18 -18.86 -11.74
C ASP A 139 20.79 -18.94 -10.32
N GLU A 140 20.38 -18.04 -9.41
CA GLU A 140 20.87 -17.95 -8.03
C GLU A 140 19.92 -18.68 -7.07
N ALA A 141 20.48 -19.30 -6.02
CA ALA A 141 19.69 -20.01 -5.02
C ALA A 141 18.71 -19.07 -4.30
N GLY A 142 17.47 -19.53 -4.11
CA GLY A 142 16.39 -18.78 -3.44
C GLY A 142 15.66 -17.78 -4.33
N PHE A 143 16.02 -17.63 -5.60
CA PHE A 143 15.29 -16.79 -6.55
C PHE A 143 14.34 -17.61 -7.44
N PRO A 144 13.20 -17.01 -7.84
CA PRO A 144 12.27 -17.63 -8.78
C PRO A 144 12.89 -17.73 -10.18
N SER A 145 12.55 -18.80 -10.91
CA SER A 145 13.03 -19.03 -12.28
C SER A 145 12.45 -18.04 -13.31
N THR A 146 11.36 -17.37 -12.95
CA THR A 146 10.69 -16.36 -13.77
C THR A 146 11.36 -15.00 -13.61
N PRO A 147 11.87 -14.37 -14.69
CA PRO A 147 12.37 -13.01 -14.61
C PRO A 147 11.29 -12.01 -14.17
N PRO A 148 11.69 -10.87 -13.58
CA PRO A 148 10.74 -9.83 -13.16
C PRO A 148 9.84 -9.33 -14.30
N LEU A 149 8.68 -8.81 -13.94
CA LEU A 149 7.80 -8.02 -14.82
C LEU A 149 8.06 -6.53 -14.59
N VAL A 150 7.98 -5.73 -15.65
CA VAL A 150 8.12 -4.27 -15.54
C VAL A 150 6.75 -3.68 -15.30
N LEU A 151 6.50 -3.17 -14.08
CA LEU A 151 5.26 -2.46 -13.77
C LEU A 151 5.29 -1.05 -14.34
N SER A 152 6.45 -0.38 -14.23
CA SER A 152 6.68 0.95 -14.78
C SER A 152 8.16 1.12 -15.11
N SER A 153 8.45 1.60 -16.32
CA SER A 153 9.82 1.77 -16.80
C SER A 153 10.45 3.08 -16.32
N LYS A 154 9.62 4.10 -16.03
CA LYS A 154 10.02 5.45 -15.57
C LYS A 154 8.88 6.06 -14.75
N LYS A 155 9.21 6.77 -13.67
CA LYS A 155 8.26 7.53 -12.83
C LYS A 155 7.06 6.70 -12.29
N PRO A 156 7.25 5.82 -11.29
CA PRO A 156 8.53 5.40 -10.73
C PRO A 156 9.10 4.28 -11.58
N LYS A 157 10.38 3.98 -11.44
CA LYS A 157 10.84 2.66 -11.87
C LYS A 157 10.28 1.62 -10.89
N ALA A 158 9.54 0.64 -11.40
CA ALA A 158 8.90 -0.39 -10.59
C ALA A 158 8.85 -1.73 -11.31
N TYR A 159 9.09 -2.79 -10.55
CA TYR A 159 9.11 -4.17 -11.03
C TYR A 159 8.25 -5.06 -10.12
N LEU A 160 7.72 -6.15 -10.67
CA LEU A 160 7.03 -7.23 -9.94
C LEU A 160 7.81 -8.55 -10.06
N MET A 161 8.07 -9.19 -8.92
CA MET A 161 8.80 -10.44 -8.79
C MET A 161 7.80 -11.47 -8.32
N ARG A 162 7.53 -12.45 -9.17
CA ARG A 162 6.61 -13.55 -8.85
C ARG A 162 7.31 -14.57 -7.97
N ASN A 163 6.64 -15.07 -6.93
CA ASN A 163 7.17 -16.10 -6.03
C ASN A 163 8.55 -15.74 -5.44
N PHE A 164 8.72 -14.49 -5.01
CA PHE A 164 9.97 -14.02 -4.41
C PHE A 164 10.23 -14.66 -3.04
N LEU A 165 9.17 -14.86 -2.26
CA LEU A 165 9.20 -15.70 -1.06
C LEU A 165 8.44 -17.00 -1.30
N SER A 166 8.93 -18.07 -0.68
CA SER A 166 8.20 -19.32 -0.53
C SER A 166 7.02 -19.16 0.43
N PRO A 167 5.98 -20.02 0.33
CA PRO A 167 4.90 -20.03 1.30
C PRO A 167 5.40 -20.18 2.75
N GLN A 168 6.42 -21.02 2.99
CA GLN A 168 6.98 -21.26 4.31
C GLN A 168 7.63 -20.00 4.90
N GLU A 169 8.35 -19.23 4.07
CA GLU A 169 8.90 -17.94 4.48
C GLU A 169 7.79 -16.94 4.81
N CYS A 170 6.71 -16.89 4.02
CA CYS A 170 5.56 -16.03 4.33
C CYS A 170 4.94 -16.40 5.69
N ASP A 171 4.69 -17.69 5.95
CA ASP A 171 4.12 -18.16 7.21
C ASP A 171 5.04 -17.83 8.39
N HIS A 172 6.35 -17.99 8.20
CA HIS A 172 7.35 -17.67 9.22
C HIS A 172 7.32 -16.18 9.61
N LEU A 173 7.32 -15.28 8.62
CA LEU A 173 7.24 -13.84 8.88
C LEU A 173 5.92 -13.46 9.59
N MET A 174 4.80 -14.07 9.17
CA MET A 174 3.50 -13.84 9.82
C MET A 174 3.48 -14.37 11.27
N MET A 175 4.07 -15.54 11.52
CA MET A 175 4.18 -16.12 12.86
C MET A 175 4.97 -15.21 13.80
N LEU A 176 6.12 -14.68 13.36
CA LEU A 176 6.91 -13.72 14.14
C LEU A 176 6.10 -12.45 14.44
N ALA A 177 5.36 -11.95 13.46
CA ALA A 177 4.63 -10.69 13.58
C ALA A 177 3.39 -10.77 14.46
N LYS A 178 2.64 -11.87 14.45
CA LYS A 178 1.36 -12.01 15.18
C LYS A 178 1.47 -11.64 16.67
N ARG A 179 2.57 -12.00 17.32
CA ARG A 179 2.85 -11.72 18.73
C ARG A 179 3.22 -10.26 19.04
N GLU A 180 3.39 -9.44 18.01
CA GLU A 180 3.97 -8.09 18.10
C GLU A 180 3.09 -7.03 17.42
N LEU A 181 2.12 -7.47 16.59
CA LEU A 181 1.25 -6.60 15.81
C LEU A 181 0.28 -5.82 16.71
N ALA A 182 0.53 -4.52 16.78
CA ALA A 182 -0.36 -3.55 17.40
C ALA A 182 -1.04 -2.68 16.32
N PRO A 183 -2.17 -2.02 16.63
CA PRO A 183 -2.76 -1.03 15.73
C PRO A 183 -1.73 0.05 15.35
N SER A 184 -1.75 0.48 14.09
CA SER A 184 -0.95 1.63 13.67
C SER A 184 -1.53 2.91 14.24
N THR A 185 -0.65 3.77 14.70
CA THR A 185 -0.95 5.08 15.26
C THR A 185 -0.13 6.12 14.52
N VAL A 186 -0.64 7.34 14.43
CA VAL A 186 0.10 8.50 13.93
C VAL A 186 0.29 9.49 15.06
N VAL A 187 1.34 10.31 14.94
CA VAL A 187 1.56 11.44 15.82
C VAL A 187 0.55 12.52 15.46
N GLY A 188 -0.39 12.80 16.34
CA GLY A 188 -1.31 13.93 16.22
C GLY A 188 -0.62 15.27 16.52
N ASP A 189 -1.31 16.36 16.20
CA ASP A 189 -0.85 17.71 16.53
C ASP A 189 -0.68 17.83 18.06
N GLY A 190 0.57 17.99 18.51
CA GLY A 190 0.92 18.04 19.94
C GLY A 190 1.63 16.80 20.49
N GLY A 191 1.94 15.79 19.67
CA GLY A 191 2.78 14.65 20.06
C GLY A 191 2.04 13.45 20.64
N SER A 192 0.70 13.49 20.73
CA SER A 192 -0.11 12.37 21.21
C SER A 192 -0.36 11.33 20.11
N SER A 193 -0.48 10.07 20.51
CA SER A 193 -0.83 8.95 19.63
C SER A 193 -2.32 9.01 19.28
N VAL A 194 -2.66 9.16 17.99
CA VAL A 194 -4.05 9.18 17.52
C VAL A 194 -4.25 8.09 16.46
N ALA A 195 -5.42 7.44 16.50
CA ALA A 195 -5.83 6.51 15.44
C ALA A 195 -5.81 7.23 14.09
N SER A 196 -5.12 6.66 13.10
CA SER A 196 -4.96 7.29 11.80
C SER A 196 -6.12 6.94 10.87
N GLU A 197 -6.79 7.94 10.31
CA GLU A 197 -7.73 7.73 9.19
C GLU A 197 -7.00 7.45 7.86
N ILE A 198 -5.71 7.78 7.79
CA ILE A 198 -4.85 7.69 6.61
C ILE A 198 -4.25 6.28 6.49
N ARG A 199 -3.74 5.73 7.61
CA ARG A 199 -3.20 4.36 7.71
C ARG A 199 -3.87 3.60 8.84
N THR A 200 -4.84 2.77 8.49
CA THR A 200 -5.69 2.08 9.46
C THR A 200 -5.21 0.66 9.80
N SER A 201 -4.03 0.26 9.34
CA SER A 201 -3.49 -1.11 9.48
C SER A 201 -2.97 -1.44 10.88
N ALA A 202 -2.72 -2.71 11.16
CA ALA A 202 -1.79 -3.15 12.20
C ALA A 202 -0.34 -3.05 11.70
N GLY A 203 0.63 -2.89 12.60
CA GLY A 203 2.05 -2.88 12.22
C GLY A 203 3.02 -3.26 13.32
N MET A 204 4.14 -3.87 12.93
CA MET A 204 5.30 -4.14 13.79
C MET A 204 6.59 -4.16 12.96
N PHE A 205 7.75 -4.11 13.60
CA PHE A 205 9.04 -4.22 12.93
C PHE A 205 9.81 -5.45 13.42
N LEU A 206 10.23 -6.30 12.49
CA LEU A 206 11.22 -7.34 12.76
C LEU A 206 12.59 -6.69 12.96
N ARG A 207 13.37 -7.24 13.89
CA ARG A 207 14.78 -6.84 14.04
C ARG A 207 15.56 -7.29 12.80
N LYS A 208 16.59 -6.52 12.44
CA LYS A 208 17.52 -6.90 11.38
C LYS A 208 18.15 -8.25 11.73
N SER A 209 18.15 -9.17 10.77
CA SER A 209 18.70 -10.52 10.92
C SER A 209 18.23 -11.22 12.21
N GLN A 210 16.95 -11.04 12.56
CA GLN A 210 16.35 -11.57 13.79
C GLN A 210 16.51 -13.08 13.96
N ASP A 211 16.43 -13.82 12.84
CA ASP A 211 16.76 -15.24 12.72
C ASP A 211 17.33 -15.53 11.33
N ASP A 212 17.67 -16.79 11.09
CA ASP A 212 18.28 -17.24 9.83
C ASP A 212 17.38 -16.98 8.61
N THR A 213 16.08 -17.27 8.72
CA THR A 213 15.10 -17.03 7.65
C THR A 213 15.01 -15.54 7.31
N VAL A 214 14.89 -14.67 8.32
CA VAL A 214 14.85 -13.21 8.12
C VAL A 214 16.15 -12.72 7.48
N ARG A 215 17.31 -13.19 7.94
CA ARG A 215 18.61 -12.84 7.37
C ARG A 215 18.70 -13.22 5.90
N GLU A 216 18.30 -14.45 5.54
CA GLU A 216 18.34 -14.94 4.15
C GLU A 216 17.42 -14.11 3.23
N ILE A 217 16.24 -13.72 3.71
CA ILE A 217 15.34 -12.83 2.97
C ILE A 217 15.96 -11.45 2.79
N GLU A 218 16.59 -10.88 3.82
CA GLU A 218 17.28 -9.57 3.73
C GLU A 218 18.45 -9.61 2.74
N GLU A 219 19.22 -10.70 2.72
CA GLU A 219 20.27 -10.93 1.73
C GLU A 219 19.72 -11.07 0.31
N ARG A 220 18.60 -11.78 0.14
CA ARG A 220 17.91 -11.90 -1.15
C ARG A 220 17.43 -10.55 -1.65
N ILE A 221 16.85 -9.72 -0.78
CA ILE A 221 16.46 -8.33 -1.10
C ILE A 221 17.67 -7.49 -1.51
N ALA A 222 18.80 -7.62 -0.83
CA ALA A 222 20.03 -6.91 -1.18
C ALA A 222 20.57 -7.30 -2.56
N ARG A 223 20.57 -8.61 -2.88
CA ARG A 223 20.96 -9.10 -4.20
C ARG A 223 20.03 -8.60 -5.31
N LEU A 224 18.71 -8.63 -5.06
CA LEU A 224 17.70 -8.13 -5.98
C LEU A 224 17.84 -6.64 -6.26
N SER A 225 17.88 -5.82 -5.21
CA SER A 225 17.85 -4.36 -5.30
C SER A 225 19.20 -3.74 -5.70
N GLY A 226 20.30 -4.46 -5.47
CA GLY A 226 21.64 -3.90 -5.58
C GLY A 226 22.13 -3.19 -4.31
N VAL A 227 21.24 -2.98 -3.34
CA VAL A 227 21.56 -2.22 -2.14
C VAL A 227 22.17 -3.14 -1.08
N PRO A 228 23.30 -2.78 -0.43
CA PRO A 228 23.87 -3.59 0.64
C PRO A 228 22.86 -3.84 1.78
N VAL A 229 22.89 -5.03 2.38
CA VAL A 229 22.02 -5.41 3.52
C VAL A 229 22.07 -4.37 4.64
N ASP A 230 23.26 -3.82 4.90
CA ASP A 230 23.51 -2.81 5.92
C ASP A 230 22.71 -1.51 5.72
N ASN A 231 22.28 -1.19 4.51
CA ASN A 231 21.47 -0.01 4.22
C ASN A 231 19.96 -0.24 4.47
N GLY A 232 19.54 -1.49 4.70
CA GLY A 232 18.16 -1.81 4.99
C GLY A 232 17.75 -1.46 6.41
N GLU A 233 16.58 -0.84 6.57
CA GLU A 233 15.87 -0.72 7.85
C GLU A 233 15.34 -2.08 8.33
N GLY A 234 14.86 -2.19 9.57
CA GLY A 234 14.11 -3.38 10.00
C GLY A 234 12.89 -3.62 9.10
N MET A 235 12.52 -4.88 8.87
CA MET A 235 11.39 -5.21 7.99
C MET A 235 10.07 -4.93 8.72
N GLN A 236 9.22 -4.06 8.15
CA GLN A 236 7.93 -3.75 8.73
C GLN A 236 6.88 -4.74 8.26
N ILE A 237 6.23 -5.45 9.18
CA ILE A 237 5.10 -6.32 8.87
C ILE A 237 3.81 -5.55 9.14
N LEU A 238 2.91 -5.54 8.16
CA LEU A 238 1.63 -4.83 8.21
C LEU A 238 0.49 -5.81 7.92
N ARG A 239 -0.65 -5.61 8.61
CA ARG A 239 -1.90 -6.32 8.34
C ARG A 239 -3.03 -5.32 8.14
N TYR A 240 -3.81 -5.52 7.08
CA TYR A 240 -5.04 -4.80 6.81
C TYR A 240 -6.21 -5.79 6.88
N ASP A 241 -7.10 -5.53 7.83
CA ASP A 241 -8.41 -6.17 7.95
C ASP A 241 -9.42 -5.49 7.00
N LYS A 242 -10.60 -6.09 6.86
CA LYS A 242 -11.69 -5.54 6.04
C LYS A 242 -11.94 -4.06 6.32
N GLY A 243 -11.98 -3.26 5.25
CA GLY A 243 -12.16 -1.81 5.26
C GLY A 243 -10.89 -1.00 5.51
N GLN A 244 -9.81 -1.61 6.00
CA GLN A 244 -8.55 -0.91 6.26
C GLN A 244 -7.79 -0.63 4.96
N LYS A 245 -7.06 0.49 4.95
CA LYS A 245 -6.38 1.06 3.79
C LYS A 245 -5.11 1.82 4.19
N TYR A 246 -4.36 2.24 3.18
CA TYR A 246 -3.36 3.29 3.30
C TYR A 246 -3.52 4.25 2.13
N ASP A 247 -3.87 5.51 2.41
CA ASP A 247 -3.93 6.54 1.38
C ASP A 247 -2.56 6.75 0.67
N PRO A 248 -2.58 7.25 -0.57
CA PRO A 248 -1.36 7.45 -1.34
C PRO A 248 -0.32 8.33 -0.63
N HIS A 249 0.90 7.85 -0.53
CA HIS A 249 2.01 8.50 0.15
C HIS A 249 3.36 8.21 -0.55
N PHE A 250 4.39 8.88 -0.07
CA PHE A 250 5.77 8.63 -0.47
C PHE A 250 6.52 7.92 0.66
N ASP A 251 7.41 7.00 0.28
CA ASP A 251 8.29 6.36 1.24
C ASP A 251 9.51 7.20 1.59
N TYR A 252 9.90 8.14 0.72
CA TYR A 252 10.98 9.08 1.01
C TYR A 252 10.54 10.12 2.05
N PHE A 253 11.51 10.68 2.77
CA PHE A 253 11.26 11.69 3.78
C PHE A 253 11.20 13.09 3.17
N HIS A 254 10.26 13.90 3.67
CA HIS A 254 10.15 15.31 3.35
C HIS A 254 10.87 16.22 4.37
N ASP A 255 11.10 15.71 5.58
CA ASP A 255 11.79 16.45 6.64
C ASP A 255 13.33 16.35 6.54
N LYS A 256 14.05 17.15 7.33
CA LYS A 256 15.53 17.18 7.31
C LYS A 256 16.18 16.20 8.29
N VAL A 257 15.42 15.63 9.23
CA VAL A 257 15.94 14.85 10.36
C VAL A 257 16.05 13.38 9.99
N ASN A 258 15.01 12.81 9.40
CA ASN A 258 14.93 11.41 9.01
C ASN A 258 15.89 11.02 7.87
N PRO A 259 16.14 11.86 6.85
CA PRO A 259 17.14 11.57 5.82
C PRO A 259 18.54 12.09 6.19
N ALA A 260 18.82 12.39 7.46
CA ALA A 260 20.16 12.83 7.86
C ALA A 260 21.20 11.73 7.58
N PRO A 261 22.45 12.07 7.20
CA PRO A 261 23.49 11.08 6.90
C PRO A 261 23.74 10.08 8.03
N LYS A 262 23.67 10.53 9.29
CA LYS A 262 23.77 9.68 10.49
C LYS A 262 22.66 8.62 10.61
N ARG A 263 21.59 8.75 9.81
CA ARG A 263 20.45 7.82 9.76
C ARG A 263 20.40 7.07 8.42
N GLY A 264 21.54 6.93 7.74
CA GLY A 264 21.64 6.26 6.44
C GLY A 264 21.18 7.10 5.25
N GLY A 265 20.75 8.36 5.45
CA GLY A 265 20.31 9.23 4.36
C GLY A 265 18.87 8.97 3.91
N GLN A 266 18.53 9.40 2.70
CA GLN A 266 17.19 9.21 2.10
C GLN A 266 16.88 7.73 1.81
N ARG A 267 15.59 7.37 1.76
CA ARG A 267 15.14 6.07 1.22
C ARG A 267 15.19 6.10 -0.31
N VAL A 268 15.96 5.19 -0.89
CA VAL A 268 16.19 5.12 -2.34
C VAL A 268 15.23 4.16 -3.03
N ALA A 269 14.84 3.09 -2.34
CA ALA A 269 13.96 2.05 -2.87
C ALA A 269 13.19 1.34 -1.75
N THR A 270 12.10 0.71 -2.15
CA THR A 270 11.24 -0.09 -1.28
C THR A 270 11.01 -1.44 -1.91
N VAL A 271 11.12 -2.49 -1.11
CA VAL A 271 10.62 -3.83 -1.45
C VAL A 271 9.38 -4.11 -0.60
N LEU A 272 8.22 -4.26 -1.25
CA LEU A 272 6.95 -4.62 -0.62
C LEU A 272 6.59 -6.04 -1.04
N ILE A 273 6.49 -6.94 -0.06
CA ILE A 273 6.24 -8.36 -0.26
C ILE A 273 4.86 -8.70 0.28
N TYR A 274 4.05 -9.43 -0.49
CA TYR A 274 2.75 -9.92 -0.07
C TYR A 274 2.87 -11.27 0.64
N LEU A 275 2.29 -11.39 1.83
CA LEU A 275 2.40 -12.60 2.65
C LEU A 275 1.15 -13.50 2.54
N VAL A 276 0.06 -12.98 1.99
CA VAL A 276 -1.19 -13.71 1.73
C VAL A 276 -1.82 -13.27 0.41
N ASP A 277 -2.65 -14.15 -0.15
CA ASP A 277 -3.58 -13.80 -1.22
C ASP A 277 -4.75 -13.02 -0.61
N THR A 278 -4.93 -11.76 -1.01
CA THR A 278 -6.12 -11.01 -0.59
C THR A 278 -7.29 -11.41 -1.47
N GLU A 279 -8.41 -11.81 -0.86
CA GLU A 279 -9.59 -12.29 -1.56
C GLU A 279 -10.22 -11.21 -2.46
N GLU A 280 -10.46 -10.01 -1.91
CA GLU A 280 -10.97 -8.88 -2.70
C GLU A 280 -10.45 -7.53 -2.15
N GLY A 281 -10.08 -6.63 -3.06
CA GLY A 281 -9.47 -5.35 -2.72
C GLY A 281 -8.02 -5.48 -2.26
N GLY A 282 -7.56 -4.52 -1.46
CA GLY A 282 -6.19 -4.56 -0.92
C GLY A 282 -5.09 -4.37 -1.96
N GLU A 283 -5.40 -3.92 -3.18
CA GLU A 283 -4.37 -3.68 -4.19
C GLU A 283 -3.36 -2.64 -3.71
N THR A 284 -2.09 -2.80 -4.09
CA THR A 284 -1.16 -1.67 -4.07
C THR A 284 -1.35 -0.90 -5.36
N THR A 285 -1.51 0.42 -5.28
CA THR A 285 -1.72 1.27 -6.46
C THR A 285 -0.62 2.32 -6.55
N PHE A 286 -0.16 2.64 -7.76
CA PHE A 286 0.69 3.79 -8.07
C PHE A 286 -0.09 4.80 -8.92
N PRO A 287 -0.77 5.80 -8.32
CA PRO A 287 -1.65 6.72 -9.05
C PRO A 287 -0.92 7.57 -10.10
N ASN A 288 0.35 7.88 -9.84
CA ASN A 288 1.18 8.67 -10.76
C ASN A 288 2.06 7.79 -11.67
N GLY A 289 1.98 6.47 -11.51
CA GLY A 289 2.76 5.51 -12.29
C GLY A 289 2.30 5.45 -13.74
N ARG A 290 3.21 5.13 -14.65
CA ARG A 290 2.90 4.93 -16.08
C ARG A 290 3.20 3.51 -16.50
N LEU A 291 2.23 2.87 -17.15
CA LEU A 291 2.42 1.56 -17.77
C LEU A 291 3.48 1.64 -18.88
N PRO A 292 4.22 0.54 -19.17
CA PRO A 292 5.18 0.52 -20.26
C PRO A 292 4.51 0.65 -21.64
N GLU A 293 5.15 1.34 -22.58
CA GLU A 293 4.60 1.69 -23.91
C GLU A 293 4.32 0.48 -24.83
N ASN A 294 4.85 -0.71 -24.54
CA ASN A 294 4.70 -1.95 -25.34
C ASN A 294 4.33 -3.16 -24.47
N PHE A 295 3.52 -2.93 -23.44
CA PHE A 295 3.14 -3.99 -22.52
C PHE A 295 1.87 -4.67 -23.03
N GLU A 296 2.01 -5.91 -23.49
CA GLU A 296 0.94 -6.65 -24.18
C GLU A 296 -0.14 -7.12 -23.20
N GLU A 297 -1.41 -6.89 -23.53
CA GLU A 297 -2.56 -7.26 -22.67
C GLU A 297 -2.65 -8.77 -22.40
N ASP A 298 -2.13 -9.60 -23.31
CA ASP A 298 -2.16 -11.06 -23.26
C ASP A 298 -0.86 -11.69 -22.72
N GLU A 299 0.10 -10.90 -22.24
CA GLU A 299 1.31 -11.44 -21.60
C GLU A 299 0.91 -12.34 -20.41
N PRO A 300 1.39 -13.61 -20.35
CA PRO A 300 1.11 -14.47 -19.22
C PRO A 300 1.53 -13.82 -17.90
N ASP A 301 0.69 -13.93 -16.88
CA ASP A 301 0.88 -13.31 -15.56
C ASP A 301 0.94 -11.77 -15.56
N ASN A 302 0.47 -11.13 -16.63
CA ASN A 302 0.24 -9.70 -16.68
C ASN A 302 -0.80 -9.29 -15.60
N PRO A 303 -0.43 -8.50 -14.57
CA PRO A 303 -1.35 -8.08 -13.51
C PRO A 303 -2.41 -7.05 -13.97
N PHE A 304 -2.26 -6.49 -15.17
CA PHE A 304 -3.13 -5.51 -15.83
C PHE A 304 -3.97 -6.12 -16.97
N ALA A 305 -3.89 -7.43 -17.20
CA ALA A 305 -4.66 -8.07 -18.26
C ALA A 305 -6.16 -7.77 -18.09
N ALA A 306 -6.87 -7.50 -19.18
CA ALA A 306 -8.25 -7.00 -19.15
C ALA A 306 -9.25 -7.90 -18.38
N HIS A 307 -8.94 -9.19 -18.25
CA HIS A 307 -9.75 -10.15 -17.50
C HIS A 307 -9.56 -10.06 -15.97
N ILE A 308 -8.50 -9.38 -15.51
CA ILE A 308 -8.23 -9.17 -14.10
C ILE A 308 -9.05 -7.98 -13.60
N LYS A 309 -10.06 -8.28 -12.80
CA LYS A 309 -10.89 -7.25 -12.14
C LYS A 309 -10.12 -6.57 -11.01
N HIS A 310 -10.05 -5.25 -11.05
CA HIS A 310 -9.50 -4.39 -10.00
C HIS A 310 -10.58 -3.49 -9.41
N THR A 311 -10.42 -3.11 -8.14
CA THR A 311 -11.34 -2.18 -7.47
C THR A 311 -11.26 -0.77 -8.05
N ASP A 312 -12.31 0.04 -7.84
CA ASP A 312 -12.34 1.43 -8.28
C ASP A 312 -11.17 2.27 -7.76
N CYS A 313 -10.72 1.97 -6.53
CA CYS A 313 -9.55 2.60 -5.92
C CYS A 313 -8.28 2.43 -6.77
N ALA A 314 -8.13 1.29 -7.44
CA ALA A 314 -6.91 0.93 -8.15
C ALA A 314 -6.95 1.33 -9.65
N LYS A 315 -8.09 1.82 -10.16
CA LYS A 315 -8.29 2.14 -11.59
C LYS A 315 -7.45 3.31 -12.12
N ASN A 316 -7.10 4.27 -11.26
CA ASN A 316 -6.45 5.52 -11.67
C ASN A 316 -4.91 5.46 -11.61
N GLY A 317 -4.31 4.29 -11.80
CA GLY A 317 -2.87 4.10 -11.70
C GLY A 317 -2.44 2.72 -12.14
N ILE A 318 -1.34 2.25 -11.56
CA ILE A 318 -0.83 0.90 -11.77
C ILE A 318 -1.33 0.01 -10.61
N PRO A 319 -2.36 -0.83 -10.81
CA PRO A 319 -2.85 -1.74 -9.78
C PRO A 319 -1.98 -3.00 -9.66
N VAL A 320 -1.63 -3.39 -8.43
CA VAL A 320 -0.95 -4.65 -8.14
C VAL A 320 -1.72 -5.41 -7.08
N LYS A 321 -2.18 -6.61 -7.44
CA LYS A 321 -2.90 -7.50 -6.51
C LYS A 321 -1.94 -8.11 -5.49
N SER A 322 -2.47 -8.33 -4.29
CA SER A 322 -1.77 -9.09 -3.25
C SER A 322 -1.83 -10.57 -3.58
N VAL A 323 -0.74 -11.10 -4.12
CA VAL A 323 -0.54 -12.54 -4.37
C VAL A 323 0.58 -13.02 -3.47
N ARG A 324 0.33 -14.05 -2.68
CA ARG A 324 1.26 -14.56 -1.67
C ARG A 324 2.62 -14.89 -2.29
N GLY A 325 3.68 -14.40 -1.65
CA GLY A 325 5.06 -14.61 -2.06
C GLY A 325 5.56 -13.61 -3.10
N ASP A 326 4.67 -12.87 -3.78
CA ASP A 326 5.09 -11.86 -4.74
C ASP A 326 5.68 -10.63 -4.05
N ALA A 327 6.62 -9.98 -4.72
CA ALA A 327 7.25 -8.74 -4.26
C ALA A 327 7.24 -7.66 -5.33
N ILE A 328 7.04 -6.41 -4.90
CA ILE A 328 7.24 -5.21 -5.72
C ILE A 328 8.54 -4.57 -5.27
N LEU A 329 9.41 -4.25 -6.22
CA LEU A 329 10.53 -3.34 -6.01
C LEU A 329 10.26 -2.05 -6.77
N PHE A 330 10.22 -0.93 -6.07
CA PHE A 330 10.08 0.39 -6.68
C PHE A 330 11.06 1.40 -6.09
N PHE A 331 11.43 2.39 -6.90
CA PHE A 331 12.43 3.39 -6.55
C PHE A 331 11.77 4.72 -6.18
N SER A 332 12.18 5.27 -5.05
CA SER A 332 11.75 6.57 -4.52
C SER A 332 12.55 7.72 -5.10
N MET A 333 13.66 7.42 -5.78
CA MET A 333 14.59 8.39 -6.36
C MET A 333 14.97 7.98 -7.79
N THR A 334 15.23 8.99 -8.62
CA THR A 334 15.78 8.82 -9.95
C THR A 334 17.29 8.53 -9.90
N LYS A 335 17.87 8.13 -11.04
CA LYS A 335 19.32 7.87 -11.15
C LYS A 335 20.20 9.08 -10.86
N ASP A 336 19.64 10.28 -11.03
CA ASP A 336 20.33 11.55 -10.81
C ASP A 336 20.19 12.01 -9.34
N GLY A 337 19.53 11.24 -8.49
CA GLY A 337 19.35 11.52 -7.06
C GLY A 337 18.13 12.37 -6.72
N GLU A 338 17.33 12.75 -7.73
CA GLU A 338 16.08 13.49 -7.52
C GLU A 338 14.96 12.59 -6.98
N LEU A 339 14.08 13.14 -6.13
CA LEU A 339 12.90 12.42 -5.64
C LEU A 339 11.93 12.12 -6.79
N ASP A 340 11.47 10.88 -6.89
CA ASP A 340 10.59 10.45 -7.97
C ASP A 340 9.11 10.53 -7.53
N HIS A 341 8.40 11.57 -7.97
CA HIS A 341 6.98 11.76 -7.68
C HIS A 341 6.06 10.69 -8.29
N GLY A 342 6.56 9.88 -9.22
CA GLY A 342 5.85 8.70 -9.69
C GLY A 342 5.74 7.63 -8.59
N SER A 343 6.63 7.62 -7.60
CA SER A 343 6.62 6.66 -6.49
C SER A 343 5.49 6.84 -5.47
N LEU A 344 4.59 7.80 -5.72
CA LEU A 344 3.36 7.93 -4.96
C LEU A 344 2.59 6.62 -5.05
N HIS A 345 2.34 5.99 -3.90
CA HIS A 345 1.69 4.69 -3.85
C HIS A 345 0.81 4.56 -2.61
N GLY A 346 -0.20 3.68 -2.68
CA GLY A 346 -1.11 3.43 -1.56
C GLY A 346 -1.60 1.99 -1.54
N ALA A 347 -2.33 1.64 -0.48
CA ALA A 347 -3.02 0.36 -0.34
C ALA A 347 -4.53 0.60 -0.37
N CYS A 348 -5.20 0.07 -1.40
CA CYS A 348 -6.64 0.12 -1.51
C CYS A 348 -7.34 -0.60 -0.35
N PRO A 349 -8.58 -0.22 0.00
CA PRO A 349 -9.33 -0.89 1.05
C PRO A 349 -9.45 -2.39 0.79
N VAL A 350 -9.29 -3.20 1.84
CA VAL A 350 -9.62 -4.63 1.77
C VAL A 350 -11.14 -4.79 1.79
N ILE A 351 -11.71 -5.49 0.82
CA ILE A 351 -13.15 -5.73 0.71
C ILE A 351 -13.50 -7.10 1.33
N ALA A 352 -12.69 -8.12 1.04
CA ALA A 352 -12.80 -9.47 1.58
C ALA A 352 -11.43 -10.06 1.92
N GLY A 353 -11.39 -10.95 2.91
CA GLY A 353 -10.15 -11.52 3.44
C GLY A 353 -9.31 -10.53 4.26
N GLN A 354 -7.99 -10.67 4.18
CA GLN A 354 -6.98 -9.81 4.80
C GLN A 354 -5.84 -9.56 3.82
N LYS A 355 -5.16 -8.43 3.97
CA LYS A 355 -3.88 -8.16 3.31
C LYS A 355 -2.77 -8.19 4.35
N TRP A 356 -1.71 -8.94 4.07
CA TRP A 356 -0.49 -8.94 4.88
C TRP A 356 0.70 -8.60 4.00
N THR A 357 1.54 -7.68 4.46
CA THR A 357 2.73 -7.25 3.72
C THR A 357 3.95 -7.16 4.61
N ALA A 358 5.10 -7.52 4.06
CA ALA A 358 6.40 -7.20 4.62
C ALA A 358 7.05 -6.09 3.76
N VAL A 359 7.41 -4.97 4.39
CA VAL A 359 8.00 -3.80 3.73
C VAL A 359 9.44 -3.64 4.20
N LYS A 360 10.36 -3.55 3.24
CA LYS A 360 11.78 -3.29 3.47
C LYS A 360 12.16 -2.00 2.78
N TRP A 361 12.45 -0.98 3.58
CA TRP A 361 13.00 0.29 3.08
C TRP A 361 14.52 0.24 3.01
N LEU A 362 15.05 0.75 1.91
CA LEU A 362 16.46 0.74 1.58
C LEU A 362 17.00 2.17 1.56
N ARG A 363 18.03 2.43 2.36
CA ARG A 363 18.68 3.74 2.47
C ARG A 363 19.82 3.92 1.46
N VAL A 364 20.17 5.16 1.16
CA VAL A 364 21.32 5.47 0.29
C VAL A 364 22.67 5.08 0.92
N ALA A 365 22.76 5.03 2.24
CA ALA A 365 23.94 4.62 2.99
C ALA A 365 23.59 3.64 4.13
N LYS A 366 24.61 3.12 4.79
CA LYS A 366 24.46 2.20 5.93
C LYS A 366 23.46 2.75 6.95
N PHE A 367 22.47 1.94 7.28
CA PHE A 367 21.51 2.16 8.34
C PHE A 367 21.89 1.25 9.51
N ASP A 368 22.64 1.82 10.45
CA ASP A 368 23.03 1.11 11.66
C ASP A 368 21.84 0.84 12.58
N GLY A 369 20.79 1.66 12.53
CA GLY A 369 19.62 1.56 13.42
C GLY A 369 19.98 1.76 14.89
N GLY A 370 21.26 2.00 15.19
CA GLY A 370 21.87 2.18 16.51
C GLY A 370 21.68 3.61 16.98
N PHE A 371 20.45 4.09 16.90
CA PHE A 371 20.10 5.34 17.56
C PHE A 371 20.11 5.07 19.07
N LYS A 372 20.89 5.87 19.80
CA LYS A 372 20.83 5.91 21.28
C LYS A 372 19.47 6.42 21.76
N ASP A 373 18.78 7.14 20.87
CA ASP A 373 17.38 7.51 21.01
C ASP A 373 16.53 6.27 20.63
N GLU A 374 15.55 5.89 21.44
CA GLU A 374 14.61 4.81 21.10
C GLU A 374 14.12 4.99 19.65
N LEU A 375 14.07 3.89 18.89
CA LEU A 375 13.39 3.90 17.59
C LEU A 375 12.00 4.52 17.79
N PRO A 376 11.45 5.28 16.81
CA PRO A 376 10.10 5.83 16.89
C PRO A 376 9.05 4.73 16.72
N MET A 377 9.20 3.62 17.44
CA MET A 377 8.07 2.85 17.92
C MET A 377 7.52 3.67 19.07
N ILE A 378 6.23 3.94 19.06
CA ILE A 378 5.60 4.61 20.20
C ILE A 378 6.00 3.84 21.46
N PRO A 379 6.52 4.51 22.51
CA PRO A 379 6.64 3.93 23.83
C PRO A 379 5.21 3.71 24.28
N LEU A 380 4.65 2.55 23.92
CA LEU A 380 3.45 2.07 24.54
C LEU A 380 3.83 1.98 26.03
N THR A 381 3.15 2.76 26.88
CA THR A 381 3.46 2.79 28.31
C THR A 381 3.15 1.44 28.90
N ARG A 382 4.22 0.69 29.19
CA ARG A 382 4.15 -0.67 29.68
C ARG A 382 4.23 -0.67 31.20
N ARG A 383 3.23 -1.28 31.85
CA ARG A 383 3.34 -1.59 33.28
C ARG A 383 4.34 -2.72 33.48
N THR A 384 5.30 -2.52 34.37
CA THR A 384 6.30 -3.54 34.74
C THR A 384 5.89 -4.36 35.97
N GLU A 385 4.77 -3.98 36.59
CA GLU A 385 4.23 -4.63 37.78
C GLU A 385 3.73 -6.04 37.45
N ARG A 386 4.23 -7.04 38.18
CA ARG A 386 3.82 -8.44 38.05
C ARG A 386 2.60 -8.73 38.93
N GLU A 387 1.52 -8.00 38.70
CA GLU A 387 0.26 -8.25 39.37
C GLU A 387 -0.56 -9.30 38.61
N PRO A 388 -1.32 -10.15 39.32
CA PRO A 388 -2.28 -11.03 38.66
C PRO A 388 -3.30 -10.18 37.89
N CYS A 389 -3.48 -10.47 36.60
CA CYS A 389 -4.63 -9.96 35.83
C CYS A 389 -4.65 -8.41 35.65
N VAL A 390 -3.50 -7.84 35.26
CA VAL A 390 -3.41 -6.43 34.86
C VAL A 390 -3.08 -6.32 33.37
N ASP A 391 -3.69 -5.34 32.70
CA ASP A 391 -3.33 -4.98 31.33
C ASP A 391 -1.92 -4.37 31.31
N GLU A 392 -1.01 -4.94 30.54
CA GLU A 392 0.36 -4.44 30.46
C GLU A 392 0.46 -3.10 29.71
N TRP A 393 -0.52 -2.77 28.87
CA TRP A 393 -0.53 -1.55 28.03
C TRP A 393 -1.74 -0.66 28.33
N ASP A 394 -1.52 0.65 28.40
CA ASP A 394 -2.59 1.63 28.67
C ASP A 394 -3.70 1.63 27.59
N ASP A 395 -3.35 1.29 26.35
CA ASP A 395 -4.29 1.23 25.23
C ASP A 395 -5.19 -0.02 25.21
N CYS A 396 -4.94 -1.02 26.07
CA CYS A 396 -5.63 -2.31 26.06
C CYS A 396 -7.16 -2.17 26.07
N THR A 397 -7.71 -1.21 26.82
CA THR A 397 -9.17 -0.98 26.86
C THR A 397 -9.69 -0.47 25.53
N SER A 398 -8.98 0.44 24.86
CA SER A 398 -9.37 0.92 23.53
C SER A 398 -9.27 -0.21 22.51
N TRP A 399 -8.17 -0.95 22.52
CA TRP A 399 -7.97 -2.07 21.59
C TRP A 399 -9.04 -3.16 21.75
N ALA A 400 -9.38 -3.53 22.98
CA ALA A 400 -10.44 -4.50 23.25
C ALA A 400 -11.80 -4.03 22.75
N ARG A 401 -12.16 -2.76 23.00
CA ARG A 401 -13.38 -2.14 22.46
C ARG A 401 -13.42 -2.20 20.93
N ASP A 402 -12.28 -2.04 20.27
CA ASP A 402 -12.16 -2.08 18.81
C ASP A 402 -12.07 -3.53 18.27
N GLY A 403 -12.23 -4.54 19.14
CA GLY A 403 -12.34 -5.96 18.79
C GLY A 403 -11.00 -6.70 18.65
N TRP A 404 -9.90 -6.15 19.17
CA TRP A 404 -8.57 -6.74 19.01
C TRP A 404 -8.36 -8.06 19.75
N CYS A 405 -9.14 -8.30 20.79
CA CYS A 405 -9.16 -9.56 21.53
C CYS A 405 -9.45 -10.76 20.60
N GLU A 406 -10.24 -10.56 19.55
CA GLU A 406 -10.59 -11.58 18.55
C GLU A 406 -9.74 -11.45 17.29
N ARG A 407 -9.37 -10.21 16.90
CA ARG A 407 -8.58 -9.97 15.69
C ARG A 407 -7.09 -10.30 15.84
N ASN A 408 -6.52 -10.25 17.04
CA ASN A 408 -5.14 -10.64 17.30
C ASN A 408 -4.99 -11.25 18.72
N PRO A 409 -5.58 -12.43 18.97
CA PRO A 409 -5.49 -13.07 20.28
C PRO A 409 -4.03 -13.39 20.64
N GLU A 410 -3.15 -13.67 19.67
CA GLU A 410 -1.71 -13.92 19.87
C GLU A 410 -1.01 -12.78 20.62
N PHE A 411 -1.35 -11.53 20.30
CA PHE A 411 -0.85 -10.38 21.04
C PHE A 411 -1.66 -10.15 22.32
N MET A 412 -2.99 -10.12 22.23
CA MET A 412 -3.84 -9.64 23.31
C MET A 412 -3.99 -10.62 24.49
N LYS A 413 -4.09 -11.92 24.19
CA LYS A 413 -4.59 -12.96 25.10
C LYS A 413 -3.55 -14.01 25.51
N PHE A 414 -2.40 -14.08 24.84
CA PHE A 414 -1.37 -15.08 25.13
C PHE A 414 -0.09 -14.47 25.70
N ALA A 415 0.57 -15.22 26.57
CA ALA A 415 1.85 -14.82 27.13
C ALA A 415 2.99 -14.86 26.11
N GLY A 416 3.99 -14.01 26.30
CA GLY A 416 5.14 -13.89 25.39
C GLY A 416 4.89 -12.99 24.18
N ALA A 417 3.83 -12.17 24.20
CA ALA A 417 3.59 -11.13 23.21
C ALA A 417 4.48 -9.92 23.47
N ARG A 418 5.31 -9.49 22.53
CA ARG A 418 6.16 -8.30 22.66
C ARG A 418 7.18 -8.26 23.80
N ASP A 419 7.44 -9.41 24.44
CA ASP A 419 8.18 -9.61 25.70
C ASP A 419 7.33 -9.65 27.00
N SER A 420 6.01 -9.62 26.87
CA SER A 420 5.01 -9.76 27.93
C SER A 420 5.18 -11.09 28.67
N HIS A 421 5.24 -11.04 30.01
CA HIS A 421 5.37 -12.25 30.83
C HIS A 421 4.01 -12.90 31.08
N THR A 422 2.95 -12.09 31.07
CA THR A 422 1.54 -12.50 31.10
C THR A 422 0.94 -12.31 29.70
N PRO A 423 -0.37 -12.54 29.46
CA PRO A 423 -1.03 -11.95 28.31
C PRO A 423 -0.84 -10.43 28.29
N ALA A 424 -0.85 -9.79 27.10
CA ALA A 424 -0.65 -8.35 26.99
C ALA A 424 -1.84 -7.54 27.55
N CYS A 425 -3.07 -8.01 27.33
CA CYS A 425 -4.31 -7.32 27.73
C CYS A 425 -5.32 -8.27 28.42
N PRO A 426 -4.94 -9.00 29.48
CA PRO A 426 -5.78 -10.03 30.09
C PRO A 426 -7.07 -9.48 30.71
N LYS A 427 -7.03 -8.27 31.26
CA LYS A 427 -8.19 -7.65 31.90
C LYS A 427 -9.17 -7.12 30.87
N SER A 428 -8.68 -6.34 29.91
CA SER A 428 -9.52 -5.79 28.85
C SER A 428 -10.12 -6.87 27.94
N CYS A 429 -9.46 -8.02 27.78
CA CYS A 429 -9.99 -9.16 27.04
C CYS A 429 -10.79 -10.17 27.88
N GLY A 430 -11.11 -9.86 29.13
CA GLY A 430 -11.97 -10.70 29.97
C GLY A 430 -11.36 -12.06 30.35
N LEU A 431 -10.03 -12.21 30.30
CA LEU A 431 -9.33 -13.42 30.75
C LEU A 431 -9.23 -13.52 32.28
N CYS A 432 -9.51 -12.41 32.95
CA CYS A 432 -9.55 -12.27 34.38
C CYS A 432 -10.82 -12.87 34.97
N THR A 433 -10.70 -13.91 35.80
CA THR A 433 -11.80 -14.34 36.66
C THR A 433 -11.99 -13.33 37.78
N SER A 434 -13.22 -12.87 37.99
CA SER A 434 -13.59 -12.07 39.16
C SER A 434 -13.37 -12.90 40.42
N THR A 435 -12.29 -12.61 41.15
CA THR A 435 -12.06 -13.11 42.52
C THR A 435 -13.01 -12.47 43.51
#